data_AF-A0A966QP94-F1
#
_entry.id   AF-A0A966QP94-F1
#
_cell.length_a   1.000
_cell.length_b   1.000
_cell.length_c   1.000
_cell.angle_alpha   90.00
_cell.angle_beta   90.00
_cell.angle_gamma   90.00
#
_symmetry.space_group_name_H-M   'P 1'
#
loop_
_entity.id
_entity.type
_entity.pdbx_description
1 polymer ?
#
loop_
_entity_poly.entity_id
_entity_poly.type
_entity_poly.pdbx_seq_one_letter_code
_entity_poly.pdbx_strand_id
1 'polypeptide(L)'
;VATQKEALRKRFTGIPEHVVNFFLYVAEEVRQLLSVLGVARLEDLIGRSELLQPRRVALAKTQTLDLSCLLEPIAAASDRRWLQHDAQAHGNGPILEDALLADAELMAAIDGHGRIARTASIVNTDRSVCARIAGEIAARHGNRGFGGQLDLTFEGAAGQSFGAFVIQGMNVRLVGEANDYVGKGINSGRITVVPPAAVQDPGDQVILGNTCLYGATGGELLALGRAGERFAVRNSGCHTVVEGVGDHCCEYMTGGVVVVLGSTGRNVGAGMTGGVAFILDDNGGLAERVNPEIVAITALTTPEQEAVLKPLLEAHLEATGSAKAAALLADWPSAKGRFKVLVPPSEKANMGLAEKAAALV
;
A
#
# COMPACT_ATOMS: atom_id res chain seq x y z
N VAL A 1 -13.27 -6.79 27.62
CA VAL A 1 -12.48 -5.72 26.96
C VAL A 1 -12.17 -6.11 25.51
N ALA A 2 -11.38 -7.16 25.25
CA ALA A 2 -11.01 -7.58 23.88
C ALA A 2 -12.02 -8.56 23.24
N THR A 3 -13.14 -8.07 22.71
CA THR A 3 -14.12 -8.90 21.99
C THR A 3 -14.93 -8.09 20.99
N GLN A 4 -15.26 -8.68 19.83
CA GLN A 4 -16.17 -8.08 18.85
C GLN A 4 -17.63 -8.49 19.06
N LYS A 5 -17.91 -9.45 19.97
CA LYS A 5 -19.30 -9.90 20.25
C LYS A 5 -20.07 -8.78 20.97
N GLU A 6 -21.13 -8.28 20.33
CA GLU A 6 -21.90 -7.13 20.83
C GLU A 6 -22.44 -7.31 22.25
N ALA A 7 -23.00 -8.49 22.56
CA ALA A 7 -23.53 -8.79 23.90
C ALA A 7 -22.46 -8.71 25.01
N LEU A 8 -21.20 -8.94 24.67
CA LEU A 8 -20.06 -8.79 25.60
C LEU A 8 -19.53 -7.35 25.62
N ARG A 9 -19.56 -6.63 24.47
CA ARG A 9 -19.20 -5.20 24.41
C ARG A 9 -20.11 -4.34 25.29
N LYS A 10 -21.40 -4.64 25.35
CA LYS A 10 -22.38 -3.98 26.24
C LYS A 10 -22.03 -4.09 27.74
N ARG A 11 -21.14 -5.01 28.12
CA ARG A 11 -20.69 -5.20 29.51
C ARG A 11 -19.48 -4.34 29.87
N PHE A 12 -18.94 -3.54 28.94
CA PHE A 12 -17.79 -2.69 29.19
C PHE A 12 -18.21 -1.44 29.98
N THR A 13 -17.70 -1.32 31.21
CA THR A 13 -17.98 -0.21 32.13
C THR A 13 -16.84 0.82 32.22
N GLY A 14 -15.78 0.65 31.41
CA GLY A 14 -14.65 1.57 31.41
C GLY A 14 -15.05 2.92 30.81
N ILE A 15 -14.75 4.00 31.54
CA ILE A 15 -14.95 5.38 31.07
C ILE A 15 -13.57 6.07 30.91
N PRO A 16 -13.44 7.09 30.06
CA PRO A 16 -12.18 7.81 29.87
C PRO A 16 -11.53 8.28 31.17
N GLU A 17 -12.33 8.70 32.15
CA GLU A 17 -11.89 9.20 33.45
C GLU A 17 -11.10 8.16 34.25
N HIS A 18 -11.39 6.87 34.10
CA HIS A 18 -10.61 5.81 34.76
C HIS A 18 -9.16 5.79 34.26
N VAL A 19 -8.94 6.03 32.96
CA VAL A 19 -7.60 6.08 32.35
C VAL A 19 -6.89 7.38 32.70
N VAL A 20 -7.63 8.51 32.72
CA VAL A 20 -7.09 9.80 33.19
C VAL A 20 -6.60 9.67 34.63
N ASN A 21 -7.41 9.13 35.55
CA ASN A 21 -7.02 8.95 36.95
C ASN A 21 -5.83 8.02 37.10
N PHE A 22 -5.76 6.94 36.32
CA PHE A 22 -4.58 6.08 36.29
C PHE A 22 -3.31 6.85 35.94
N PHE A 23 -3.30 7.64 34.86
CA PHE A 23 -2.13 8.42 34.49
C PHE A 23 -1.81 9.56 35.47
N LEU A 24 -2.82 10.15 36.11
CA LEU A 24 -2.61 11.11 37.20
C LEU A 24 -1.90 10.47 38.39
N TYR A 25 -2.31 9.26 38.80
CA TYR A 25 -1.63 8.55 39.89
C TYR A 25 -0.21 8.13 39.53
N VAL A 26 0.02 7.66 38.30
CA VAL A 26 1.38 7.36 37.81
C VAL A 26 2.24 8.62 37.80
N ALA A 27 1.72 9.73 37.28
CA ALA A 27 2.44 11.01 37.28
C ALA A 27 2.72 11.51 38.70
N GLU A 28 1.80 11.35 39.63
CA GLU A 28 1.99 11.73 41.03
C GLU A 28 3.08 10.89 41.70
N GLU A 29 3.10 9.57 41.48
CA GLU A 29 4.15 8.69 41.98
C GLU A 29 5.53 9.08 41.41
N VAL A 30 5.59 9.39 40.11
CA VAL A 30 6.81 9.94 39.49
C VAL A 30 7.25 11.22 40.20
N ARG A 31 6.35 12.17 40.45
CA ARG A 31 6.67 13.42 41.17
C ARG A 31 7.16 13.17 42.60
N GLN A 32 6.59 12.19 43.30
CA GLN A 32 7.05 11.78 44.62
C GLN A 32 8.48 11.24 44.57
N LEU A 33 8.80 10.38 43.58
CA LEU A 33 10.15 9.86 43.37
C LEU A 33 11.15 10.98 42.99
N LEU A 34 10.75 11.92 42.13
CA LEU A 34 11.55 13.11 41.80
C LEU A 34 11.90 13.91 43.07
N SER A 35 10.92 14.11 43.95
CA SER A 35 11.11 14.80 45.23
C SER A 35 12.10 14.07 46.15
N VAL A 36 11.99 12.74 46.26
CA VAL A 36 12.93 11.90 47.04
C VAL A 36 14.36 12.02 46.50
N LEU A 37 14.53 12.14 45.19
CA LEU A 37 15.82 12.32 44.53
C LEU A 37 16.32 13.77 44.54
N GLY A 38 15.53 14.73 45.04
CA GLY A 38 15.88 16.15 45.09
C GLY A 38 15.88 16.82 43.72
N VAL A 39 15.09 16.31 42.77
CA VAL A 39 15.04 16.77 41.38
C VAL A 39 13.65 17.33 41.05
N ALA A 40 13.60 18.45 40.31
CA ALA A 40 12.34 19.13 40.00
C ALA A 40 11.71 18.71 38.66
N ARG A 41 12.52 18.22 37.71
CA ARG A 41 12.10 17.90 36.34
C ARG A 41 12.51 16.49 35.95
N LEU A 42 11.66 15.79 35.21
CA LEU A 42 11.98 14.44 34.76
C LEU A 42 13.19 14.45 33.80
N GLU A 43 13.28 15.47 32.96
CA GLU A 43 14.38 15.70 32.02
C GLU A 43 15.73 15.75 32.74
N ASP A 44 15.77 16.15 34.01
CA ASP A 44 17.01 16.16 34.79
C ASP A 44 17.51 14.76 35.16
N LEU A 45 16.64 13.73 35.11
CA LEU A 45 16.95 12.32 35.38
C LEU A 45 17.22 11.47 34.13
N ILE A 46 16.71 11.86 32.96
CA ILE A 46 16.81 11.01 31.76
C ILE A 46 18.28 10.72 31.45
N GLY A 47 18.66 9.44 31.44
CA GLY A 47 20.03 8.99 31.17
C GLY A 47 21.01 9.05 32.35
N ARG A 48 20.55 9.42 33.57
CA ARG A 48 21.39 9.51 34.77
C ARG A 48 21.53 8.14 35.47
N SER A 49 22.28 7.22 34.85
CA SER A 49 22.48 5.86 35.39
C SER A 49 23.21 5.84 36.74
N GLU A 50 23.96 6.89 37.08
CA GLU A 50 24.67 7.00 38.35
C GLU A 50 23.74 7.16 39.56
N LEU A 51 22.47 7.49 39.34
CA LEU A 51 21.44 7.53 40.39
C LEU A 51 20.86 6.14 40.71
N LEU A 52 21.26 5.11 39.95
CA LEU A 52 20.84 3.74 40.14
C LEU A 52 21.96 2.93 40.81
N GLN A 53 21.56 2.00 41.68
CA GLN A 53 22.49 1.05 42.29
C GLN A 53 21.87 -0.34 42.38
N PRO A 54 22.64 -1.43 42.23
CA PRO A 54 22.14 -2.79 42.41
C PRO A 54 21.63 -2.99 43.83
N ARG A 55 20.42 -3.53 43.98
CA ARG A 55 19.96 -4.03 45.27
C ARG A 55 20.54 -5.41 45.53
N ARG A 56 20.97 -5.66 46.78
CA ARG A 56 21.30 -7.01 47.23
C ARG A 56 20.01 -7.78 47.49
N VAL A 57 19.69 -8.71 46.59
CA VAL A 57 18.50 -9.57 46.68
C VAL A 57 18.93 -11.02 46.50
N ALA A 58 18.30 -11.94 47.25
CA ALA A 58 18.53 -13.37 47.06
C ALA A 58 17.86 -13.80 45.75
N LEU A 59 18.64 -14.36 44.82
CA LEU A 59 18.15 -14.92 43.57
C LEU A 59 18.01 -16.43 43.71
N ALA A 60 17.00 -17.00 43.05
CA ALA A 60 16.69 -18.43 43.21
C ALA A 60 17.72 -19.38 42.58
N LYS A 61 18.50 -18.92 41.59
CA LYS A 61 19.36 -19.77 40.75
C LYS A 61 20.84 -19.38 40.75
N THR A 62 21.16 -18.14 41.11
CA THR A 62 22.52 -17.59 41.07
C THR A 62 22.74 -16.74 42.32
N GLN A 63 23.99 -16.41 42.61
CA GLN A 63 24.29 -15.59 43.78
C GLN A 63 24.05 -14.10 43.49
N THR A 64 24.45 -13.63 42.30
CA THR A 64 24.29 -12.24 41.85
C THR A 64 24.12 -12.19 40.32
N LEU A 65 23.79 -11.00 39.81
CA LEU A 65 23.89 -10.64 38.40
C LEU A 65 24.86 -9.48 38.25
N ASP A 66 25.67 -9.50 37.19
CA ASP A 66 26.40 -8.30 36.78
C ASP A 66 25.44 -7.38 36.02
N LEU A 67 25.28 -6.15 36.52
CA LEU A 67 24.40 -5.12 35.95
C LEU A 67 25.20 -3.98 35.32
N SER A 68 26.51 -4.15 35.12
CA SER A 68 27.39 -3.18 34.46
C SER A 68 26.80 -2.62 33.16
N CYS A 69 26.25 -3.48 32.30
CA CYS A 69 25.63 -3.08 31.03
C CYS A 69 24.43 -2.11 31.15
N LEU A 70 23.82 -1.99 32.34
CA LEU A 70 22.72 -1.05 32.61
C LEU A 70 23.18 0.20 33.36
N LEU A 71 24.29 0.11 34.09
CA LEU A 71 24.70 1.12 35.07
C LEU A 71 25.96 1.89 34.66
N GLU A 72 26.82 1.30 33.83
CA GLU A 72 28.05 1.93 33.38
C GLU A 72 27.75 3.31 32.79
N PRO A 73 28.34 4.39 33.35
CA PRO A 73 28.09 5.73 32.87
C PRO A 73 28.57 5.88 31.41
N ILE A 74 27.72 6.47 30.57
CA ILE A 74 28.12 6.86 29.22
C ILE A 74 29.03 8.08 29.37
N ALA A 75 30.30 7.99 28.95
CA ALA A 75 31.30 9.04 29.15
C ALA A 75 30.88 10.43 28.61
N ALA A 76 30.04 10.47 27.57
CA ALA A 76 29.50 11.71 26.99
C ALA A 76 28.22 12.24 27.67
N ALA A 77 27.67 11.55 28.69
CA ALA A 77 26.39 11.90 29.32
C ALA A 77 26.41 13.21 30.11
N SER A 78 27.59 13.78 30.39
CA SER A 78 27.71 15.14 30.95
C SER A 78 27.21 16.20 29.96
N ASP A 79 27.31 15.94 28.66
CA ASP A 79 26.69 16.75 27.62
C ASP A 79 25.28 16.24 27.34
N ARG A 80 24.29 17.04 27.74
CA ARG A 80 22.87 16.68 27.68
C ARG A 80 22.12 17.37 26.55
N ARG A 81 22.82 17.91 25.54
CA ARG A 81 22.20 18.57 24.37
C ARG A 81 21.25 17.66 23.59
N TRP A 82 21.38 16.34 23.69
CA TRP A 82 20.46 15.38 23.08
C TRP A 82 19.03 15.40 23.64
N LEU A 83 18.79 16.06 24.78
CA LEU A 83 17.45 16.36 25.31
C LEU A 83 16.81 17.58 24.65
N GLN A 84 17.57 18.37 23.89
CA GLN A 84 17.07 19.51 23.13
C GLN A 84 16.57 18.99 21.78
N HIS A 85 15.28 18.73 21.72
CA HIS A 85 14.62 18.31 20.49
C HIS A 85 14.23 19.53 19.65
N ASP A 86 14.31 19.40 18.34
CA ASP A 86 13.78 20.40 17.41
C ASP A 86 12.26 20.49 17.56
N ALA A 87 11.71 21.70 17.41
CA ALA A 87 10.26 21.92 17.43
C ALA A 87 9.57 21.35 16.18
N GLN A 88 10.34 21.11 15.12
CA GLN A 88 9.89 20.54 13.86
C GLN A 88 10.39 19.11 13.71
N ALA A 89 9.56 18.27 13.09
CA ALA A 89 9.99 16.95 12.66
C ALA A 89 11.07 17.08 11.57
N HIS A 90 11.97 16.09 11.49
CA HIS A 90 12.93 16.01 10.40
C HIS A 90 12.22 15.95 9.05
N GLY A 91 12.63 16.82 8.12
CA GLY A 91 12.15 16.81 6.74
C GLY A 91 12.90 15.80 5.87
N ASN A 92 12.36 15.55 4.68
CA ASN A 92 13.00 14.71 3.66
C ASN A 92 14.10 15.44 2.86
N GLY A 93 14.37 16.71 3.17
CA GLY A 93 15.09 17.62 2.30
C GLY A 93 14.24 18.09 1.11
N PRO A 94 14.83 18.75 0.11
CA PRO A 94 14.13 19.16 -1.10
C PRO A 94 13.62 17.94 -1.89
N ILE A 95 12.36 17.99 -2.33
CA ILE A 95 11.72 16.95 -3.14
C ILE A 95 11.06 17.55 -4.39
N LEU A 96 10.88 16.75 -5.44
CA LEU A 96 10.25 17.19 -6.70
C LEU A 96 8.88 17.87 -6.47
N GLU A 97 8.08 17.35 -5.53
CA GLU A 97 6.76 17.89 -5.20
C GLU A 97 6.79 19.28 -4.55
N ASP A 98 7.93 19.75 -4.01
CA ASP A 98 8.05 21.11 -3.49
C ASP A 98 7.74 22.15 -4.56
N ALA A 99 8.28 21.95 -5.77
CA ALA A 99 8.05 22.86 -6.90
C ALA A 99 6.62 22.77 -7.41
N LEU A 100 6.04 21.57 -7.46
CA LEU A 100 4.65 21.37 -7.90
C LEU A 100 3.64 21.99 -6.92
N LEU A 101 3.89 21.89 -5.61
CA LEU A 101 3.01 22.47 -4.59
C LEU A 101 3.25 23.97 -4.36
N ALA A 102 4.40 24.50 -4.80
CA ALA A 102 4.62 25.95 -4.87
C ALA A 102 3.88 26.61 -6.05
N ASP A 103 3.40 25.83 -7.02
CA ASP A 103 2.57 26.33 -8.12
C ASP A 103 1.19 26.76 -7.60
N ALA A 104 0.95 28.07 -7.59
CA ALA A 104 -0.28 28.67 -7.12
C ALA A 104 -1.52 28.21 -7.90
N GLU A 105 -1.40 27.89 -9.19
CA GLU A 105 -2.53 27.39 -9.98
C GLU A 105 -2.89 25.95 -9.57
N LEU A 106 -1.88 25.12 -9.29
CA LEU A 106 -2.11 23.76 -8.80
C LEU A 106 -2.78 23.79 -7.43
N MET A 107 -2.32 24.64 -6.52
CA MET A 107 -2.93 24.80 -5.21
C MET A 107 -4.35 25.37 -5.30
N ALA A 108 -4.59 26.36 -6.16
CA ALA A 108 -5.94 26.88 -6.40
C ALA A 108 -6.88 25.80 -6.98
N ALA A 109 -6.38 24.91 -7.85
CA ALA A 109 -7.15 23.77 -8.33
C ALA A 109 -7.46 22.77 -7.22
N ILE A 110 -6.51 22.49 -6.32
CA ILE A 110 -6.75 21.64 -5.15
C ILE A 110 -7.82 22.27 -4.25
N ASP A 111 -7.68 23.55 -3.89
CA ASP A 111 -8.60 24.23 -2.96
C ASP A 111 -10.01 24.37 -3.54
N GLY A 112 -10.12 24.72 -4.82
CA GLY A 112 -11.38 25.05 -5.50
C GLY A 112 -12.04 23.91 -6.28
N HIS A 113 -11.57 22.66 -6.13
CA HIS A 113 -12.01 21.53 -6.97
C HIS A 113 -11.84 21.77 -8.48
N GLY A 114 -10.77 22.48 -8.85
CA GLY A 114 -10.44 22.81 -10.22
C GLY A 114 -9.85 21.63 -11.00
N ARG A 115 -9.66 21.85 -12.30
CA ARG A 115 -8.97 20.92 -13.20
C ARG A 115 -7.67 21.53 -13.70
N ILE A 116 -6.58 20.77 -13.62
CA ILE A 116 -5.26 21.22 -14.07
C ILE A 116 -4.44 20.07 -14.63
N ALA A 117 -3.56 20.38 -15.57
CA ALA A 117 -2.59 19.44 -16.12
C ALA A 117 -1.16 19.97 -15.93
N ARG A 118 -0.23 19.07 -15.61
CA ARG A 118 1.20 19.37 -15.48
C ARG A 118 2.04 18.23 -16.02
N THR A 119 3.18 18.59 -16.60
CA THR A 119 4.21 17.64 -17.03
C THR A 119 5.53 17.97 -16.31
N ALA A 120 6.23 16.96 -15.81
CA ALA A 120 7.54 17.12 -15.18
C ALA A 120 8.48 15.98 -15.56
N SER A 121 9.77 16.27 -15.66
CA SER A 121 10.78 15.21 -15.75
C SER A 121 10.95 14.53 -14.39
N ILE A 122 11.27 13.24 -14.40
CA ILE A 122 11.49 12.45 -13.19
C ILE A 122 12.75 11.58 -13.32
N VAL A 123 13.52 11.49 -12.24
CA VAL A 123 14.70 10.61 -12.12
C VAL A 123 14.59 9.72 -10.89
N ASN A 124 15.39 8.66 -10.82
CA ASN A 124 15.22 7.61 -9.81
C ASN A 124 15.40 8.08 -8.34
N THR A 125 16.03 9.23 -8.14
CA THR A 125 16.17 9.87 -6.82
C THR A 125 14.87 10.54 -6.36
N ASP A 126 13.96 10.86 -7.30
CA ASP A 126 12.63 11.38 -7.04
C ASP A 126 11.73 10.24 -6.57
N ARG A 127 11.65 10.10 -5.25
CA ARG A 127 10.93 9.02 -4.56
C ARG A 127 9.61 9.54 -4.02
N SER A 128 8.62 8.65 -3.94
CA SER A 128 7.29 8.93 -3.39
C SER A 128 6.56 10.08 -4.09
N VAL A 129 6.90 10.38 -5.35
CA VAL A 129 6.23 11.43 -6.14
C VAL A 129 4.72 11.14 -6.20
N CYS A 130 3.93 12.20 -6.06
CA CYS A 130 2.47 12.24 -5.87
C CYS A 130 1.98 11.99 -4.43
N ALA A 131 2.80 11.47 -3.51
CA ALA A 131 2.36 11.18 -2.15
C ALA A 131 2.07 12.44 -1.35
N ARG A 132 2.88 13.50 -1.50
CA ARG A 132 2.64 14.75 -0.79
C ARG A 132 1.44 15.49 -1.39
N ILE A 133 1.31 15.50 -2.72
CA ILE A 133 0.13 16.07 -3.39
C ILE A 133 -1.15 15.37 -2.91
N ALA A 134 -1.17 14.03 -2.86
CA ALA A 134 -2.29 13.27 -2.31
C ALA A 134 -2.57 13.63 -0.84
N GLY A 135 -1.52 13.83 -0.03
CA GLY A 135 -1.63 14.29 1.35
C GLY A 135 -2.25 15.68 1.48
N GLU A 136 -1.86 16.63 0.63
CA GLU A 136 -2.43 18.00 0.63
C GLU A 136 -3.92 17.99 0.24
N ILE A 137 -4.31 17.17 -0.73
CA ILE A 137 -5.72 16.98 -1.12
C ILE A 137 -6.48 16.32 0.04
N ALA A 138 -5.95 15.24 0.63
CA ALA A 138 -6.60 14.52 1.72
C ALA A 138 -6.75 15.39 2.99
N ALA A 139 -5.78 16.24 3.30
CA ALA A 139 -5.86 17.15 4.45
C ALA A 139 -6.99 18.17 4.30
N ARG A 140 -7.30 18.60 3.07
CA ARG A 140 -8.36 19.58 2.78
C ARG A 140 -9.72 18.94 2.60
N HIS A 141 -9.77 17.83 1.88
CA HIS A 141 -11.00 17.26 1.34
C HIS A 141 -11.28 15.82 1.79
N GLY A 142 -10.41 15.23 2.61
CA GLY A 142 -10.43 13.80 2.90
C GLY A 142 -10.18 12.94 1.68
N ASN A 143 -10.34 11.62 1.82
CA ASN A 143 -9.99 10.65 0.77
C ASN A 143 -10.88 10.75 -0.49
N ARG A 144 -12.11 11.27 -0.35
CA ARG A 144 -13.15 11.24 -1.39
C ARG A 144 -13.87 12.58 -1.62
N GLY A 145 -13.47 13.65 -0.94
CA GLY A 145 -14.15 14.94 -1.05
C GLY A 145 -13.64 15.82 -2.20
N PHE A 146 -12.51 15.47 -2.82
CA PHE A 146 -11.99 16.26 -3.93
C PHE A 146 -12.80 15.99 -5.21
N GLY A 147 -13.56 17.00 -5.65
CA GLY A 147 -14.34 16.98 -6.89
C GLY A 147 -13.60 17.50 -8.14
N GLY A 148 -12.32 17.86 -8.02
CA GLY A 148 -11.50 18.34 -9.13
C GLY A 148 -10.76 17.22 -9.87
N GLN A 149 -9.86 17.61 -10.76
CA GLN A 149 -9.05 16.68 -11.54
C GLN A 149 -7.62 17.20 -11.77
N LEU A 150 -6.62 16.45 -11.30
CA LEU A 150 -5.20 16.72 -11.53
C LEU A 150 -4.65 15.69 -12.52
N ASP A 151 -4.36 16.12 -13.74
CA ASP A 151 -3.75 15.31 -14.79
C ASP A 151 -2.21 15.52 -14.74
N LEU A 152 -1.49 14.66 -14.04
CA LEU A 152 -0.05 14.79 -13.79
C LEU A 152 0.74 13.79 -14.64
N THR A 153 1.57 14.28 -15.56
CA THR A 153 2.44 13.46 -16.41
C THR A 153 3.90 13.59 -15.98
N PHE A 154 4.58 12.46 -15.85
CA PHE A 154 6.00 12.38 -15.52
C PHE A 154 6.76 11.66 -16.64
N GLU A 155 7.94 12.15 -16.99
CA GLU A 155 8.76 11.58 -18.06
C GLU A 155 10.15 11.22 -17.53
N GLY A 156 10.51 9.94 -17.62
CA GLY A 156 11.79 9.42 -17.13
C GLY A 156 11.66 8.18 -16.24
N ALA A 157 12.62 7.97 -15.34
CA ALA A 157 12.67 6.80 -14.48
C ALA A 157 12.25 7.16 -13.06
N ALA A 158 11.07 6.73 -12.62
CA ALA A 158 10.56 7.06 -11.30
C ALA A 158 11.26 6.26 -10.20
N GLY A 159 11.56 6.94 -9.09
CA GLY A 159 12.07 6.30 -7.88
C GLY A 159 11.05 5.41 -7.18
N GLN A 160 11.47 4.90 -6.03
CA GLN A 160 10.66 4.07 -5.14
C GLN A 160 9.34 4.76 -4.76
N SER A 161 8.25 3.98 -4.64
CA SER A 161 6.94 4.46 -4.18
C SER A 161 6.25 5.52 -5.07
N PHE A 162 6.51 5.52 -6.38
CA PHE A 162 5.80 6.38 -7.32
C PHE A 162 4.27 6.20 -7.23
N GLY A 163 3.53 7.29 -7.13
CA GLY A 163 2.07 7.24 -7.01
C GLY A 163 1.57 6.61 -5.70
N ALA A 164 2.39 6.60 -4.64
CA ALA A 164 1.94 6.14 -3.34
C ALA A 164 0.77 7.01 -2.84
N PHE A 165 -0.24 6.35 -2.30
CA PHE A 165 -1.43 6.97 -1.70
C PHE A 165 -2.25 7.85 -2.63
N VAL A 166 -2.13 7.70 -3.96
CA VAL A 166 -2.97 8.41 -4.93
C VAL A 166 -4.46 8.28 -4.56
N ILE A 167 -5.17 9.39 -4.60
CA ILE A 167 -6.57 9.51 -4.20
C ILE A 167 -7.47 10.05 -5.32
N GLN A 168 -8.75 10.21 -5.02
CA GLN A 168 -9.76 10.62 -5.99
C GLN A 168 -9.39 11.95 -6.66
N GLY A 169 -9.62 12.03 -7.97
CA GLY A 169 -9.33 13.21 -8.79
C GLY A 169 -7.88 13.29 -9.28
N MET A 170 -6.99 12.37 -8.91
CA MET A 170 -5.63 12.32 -9.45
C MET A 170 -5.55 11.31 -10.61
N ASN A 171 -5.10 11.78 -11.77
CA ASN A 171 -4.76 10.97 -12.93
C ASN A 171 -3.26 11.13 -13.19
N VAL A 172 -2.49 10.13 -12.79
CA VAL A 172 -1.03 10.14 -12.83
C VAL A 172 -0.56 9.28 -14.00
N ARG A 173 0.23 9.85 -14.90
CA ARG A 173 0.85 9.15 -16.02
C ARG A 173 2.37 9.18 -15.90
N LEU A 174 3.02 8.05 -16.09
CA LEU A 174 4.46 7.93 -16.24
C LEU A 174 4.78 7.42 -17.65
N VAL A 175 5.59 8.19 -18.38
CA VAL A 175 6.22 7.78 -19.63
C VAL A 175 7.67 7.42 -19.33
N GLY A 176 7.96 6.13 -19.22
CA GLY A 176 9.23 5.60 -18.76
C GLY A 176 9.07 4.30 -17.97
N GLU A 177 9.78 4.19 -16.86
CA GLU A 177 9.80 3.01 -15.99
C GLU A 177 9.82 3.42 -14.51
N ALA A 178 9.41 2.52 -13.62
CA ALA A 178 9.37 2.79 -12.19
C ALA A 178 9.98 1.67 -11.36
N ASN A 179 10.63 2.07 -10.27
CA ASN A 179 11.18 1.16 -9.26
C ASN A 179 10.06 0.52 -8.39
N ASP A 180 10.40 -0.06 -7.25
CA ASP A 180 9.45 -0.80 -6.41
C ASP A 180 8.34 0.10 -5.81
N TYR A 181 7.27 -0.55 -5.37
CA TYR A 181 6.16 0.04 -4.61
C TYR A 181 5.27 1.03 -5.38
N VAL A 182 5.19 0.92 -6.71
CA VAL A 182 4.26 1.75 -7.50
C VAL A 182 2.83 1.59 -6.99
N GLY A 183 2.15 2.70 -6.72
CA GLY A 183 0.79 2.68 -6.19
C GLY A 183 0.66 2.08 -4.79
N LYS A 184 1.73 2.09 -3.97
CA LYS A 184 1.66 1.67 -2.56
C LYS A 184 0.51 2.39 -1.86
N GLY A 185 -0.41 1.63 -1.28
CA GLY A 185 -1.56 2.17 -0.56
C GLY A 185 -2.47 3.09 -1.39
N ILE A 186 -2.48 2.97 -2.73
CA ILE A 186 -3.42 3.73 -3.57
C ILE A 186 -4.86 3.53 -3.06
N ASN A 187 -5.59 4.64 -2.93
CA ASN A 187 -6.95 4.66 -2.36
C ASN A 187 -8.02 4.85 -3.43
N SER A 188 -7.73 5.65 -4.46
CA SER A 188 -8.59 5.93 -5.61
C SER A 188 -7.71 6.50 -6.73
N GLY A 189 -8.27 7.26 -7.67
CA GLY A 189 -7.52 7.83 -8.80
C GLY A 189 -6.99 6.76 -9.76
N ARG A 190 -6.13 7.18 -10.68
CA ARG A 190 -5.55 6.32 -11.70
C ARG A 190 -4.06 6.56 -11.84
N ILE A 191 -3.29 5.49 -11.93
CA ILE A 191 -1.88 5.49 -12.33
C ILE A 191 -1.76 4.76 -13.66
N THR A 192 -1.10 5.37 -14.63
CA THR A 192 -0.81 4.76 -15.93
C THR A 192 0.70 4.79 -16.17
N VAL A 193 1.29 3.65 -16.48
CA VAL A 193 2.72 3.54 -16.77
C VAL A 193 2.89 2.98 -18.17
N VAL A 194 3.54 3.74 -19.05
CA VAL A 194 3.84 3.34 -20.42
C VAL A 194 5.33 3.57 -20.70
N PRO A 195 5.95 2.77 -21.55
CA PRO A 195 7.32 3.00 -21.97
C PRO A 195 7.40 4.23 -22.90
N PRO A 196 8.62 4.75 -23.17
CA PRO A 196 8.83 5.67 -24.28
C PRO A 196 8.44 5.00 -25.62
N ALA A 197 7.99 5.81 -26.59
CA ALA A 197 7.41 5.31 -27.85
C ALA A 197 8.32 4.42 -28.71
N ALA A 198 9.64 4.43 -28.49
CA ALA A 198 10.61 3.66 -29.26
C ALA A 198 10.77 2.19 -28.80
N VAL A 199 10.19 1.81 -27.67
CA VAL A 199 10.35 0.45 -27.11
C VAL A 199 9.56 -0.56 -27.93
N GLN A 200 10.26 -1.57 -28.45
CA GLN A 200 9.66 -2.73 -29.11
C GLN A 200 9.17 -3.74 -28.06
N ASP A 201 8.04 -4.38 -28.35
CA ASP A 201 7.43 -5.43 -27.51
C ASP A 201 7.37 -5.08 -26.02
N PRO A 202 6.76 -3.93 -25.65
CA PRO A 202 6.84 -3.42 -24.29
C PRO A 202 6.18 -4.34 -23.27
N GLY A 203 5.22 -5.17 -23.70
CA GLY A 203 4.56 -6.17 -22.88
C GLY A 203 5.48 -7.22 -22.26
N ASP A 204 6.63 -7.49 -22.88
CA ASP A 204 7.58 -8.50 -22.42
C ASP A 204 8.73 -7.90 -21.58
N GLN A 205 8.82 -6.57 -21.53
CA GLN A 205 9.85 -5.83 -20.80
C GLN A 205 9.39 -5.49 -19.38
N VAL A 206 10.33 -5.43 -18.44
CA VAL A 206 10.03 -4.96 -17.08
C VAL A 206 9.84 -3.44 -17.11
N ILE A 207 8.74 -2.96 -16.51
CA ILE A 207 8.41 -1.54 -16.40
C ILE A 207 8.10 -1.12 -14.96
N LEU A 208 7.73 -2.08 -14.10
CA LEU A 208 7.48 -1.86 -12.67
C LEU A 208 8.37 -2.78 -11.83
N GLY A 209 8.84 -2.27 -10.70
CA GLY A 209 9.52 -3.07 -9.68
C GLY A 209 8.59 -3.99 -8.87
N ASN A 210 9.05 -4.35 -7.69
CA ASN A 210 8.39 -5.29 -6.78
C ASN A 210 7.31 -4.62 -5.93
N THR A 211 6.43 -5.43 -5.33
CA THR A 211 5.49 -5.01 -4.28
C THR A 211 4.62 -3.80 -4.68
N CYS A 212 4.31 -3.70 -5.97
CA CYS A 212 3.38 -2.69 -6.47
C CYS A 212 1.98 -2.96 -5.92
N LEU A 213 1.21 -1.88 -5.69
CA LEU A 213 -0.13 -1.91 -5.11
C LEU A 213 -0.19 -2.48 -3.68
N TYR A 214 0.91 -2.39 -2.94
CA TYR A 214 0.95 -2.90 -1.57
C TYR A 214 -0.14 -2.27 -0.70
N GLY A 215 -1.10 -3.09 -0.26
CA GLY A 215 -2.18 -2.64 0.62
C GLY A 215 -3.13 -1.63 -0.04
N ALA A 216 -3.21 -1.61 -1.37
CA ALA A 216 -4.11 -0.74 -2.10
C ALA A 216 -5.57 -0.95 -1.67
N THR A 217 -6.35 0.12 -1.53
CA THR A 217 -7.75 0.07 -1.07
C THR A 217 -8.76 0.53 -2.12
N GLY A 218 -8.29 0.88 -3.32
CA GLY A 218 -9.11 1.35 -4.44
C GLY A 218 -8.26 1.95 -5.55
N GLY A 219 -8.91 2.51 -6.57
CA GLY A 219 -8.23 3.16 -7.70
C GLY A 219 -7.76 2.18 -8.77
N GLU A 220 -7.02 2.69 -9.74
CA GLU A 220 -6.58 1.94 -10.91
C GLU A 220 -5.07 2.04 -11.16
N LEU A 221 -4.46 0.93 -11.57
CA LEU A 221 -3.10 0.91 -12.13
C LEU A 221 -3.09 0.18 -13.46
N LEU A 222 -2.69 0.86 -14.53
CA LEU A 222 -2.62 0.34 -15.89
C LEU A 222 -1.17 0.43 -16.38
N ALA A 223 -0.50 -0.70 -16.57
CA ALA A 223 0.93 -0.74 -16.88
C ALA A 223 1.23 -1.55 -18.15
N LEU A 224 1.80 -0.89 -19.16
CA LEU A 224 2.22 -1.51 -20.42
C LEU A 224 3.61 -2.13 -20.27
N GLY A 225 3.65 -3.31 -19.66
CA GLY A 225 4.86 -4.08 -19.41
C GLY A 225 4.72 -4.97 -18.19
N ARG A 226 5.84 -5.57 -17.77
CA ARG A 226 5.90 -6.53 -16.66
C ARG A 226 6.23 -5.85 -15.34
N ALA A 227 5.65 -6.39 -14.27
CA ALA A 227 6.02 -6.06 -12.90
C ALA A 227 6.91 -7.15 -12.30
N GLY A 228 7.64 -6.77 -11.25
CA GLY A 228 8.43 -7.68 -10.43
C GLY A 228 7.59 -8.60 -9.53
N GLU A 229 8.21 -9.03 -8.43
CA GLU A 229 7.62 -9.94 -7.45
C GLU A 229 6.57 -9.23 -6.57
N ARG A 230 5.69 -10.03 -5.94
CA ARG A 230 4.67 -9.55 -4.98
C ARG A 230 3.76 -8.46 -5.54
N PHE A 231 3.49 -8.52 -6.85
CA PHE A 231 2.53 -7.62 -7.47
C PHE A 231 1.15 -7.78 -6.84
N ALA A 232 0.50 -6.68 -6.48
CA ALA A 232 -0.80 -6.64 -5.81
C ALA A 232 -0.84 -7.36 -4.44
N VAL A 233 0.30 -7.40 -3.72
CA VAL A 233 0.33 -7.95 -2.36
C VAL A 233 -0.57 -7.16 -1.42
N ARG A 234 -1.46 -7.84 -0.70
CA ARG A 234 -2.49 -7.24 0.16
C ARG A 234 -3.41 -6.24 -0.55
N ASN A 235 -3.56 -6.33 -1.87
CA ASN A 235 -4.56 -5.54 -2.59
C ASN A 235 -5.95 -5.81 -1.99
N SER A 236 -6.65 -4.74 -1.65
CA SER A 236 -7.95 -4.74 -0.97
C SER A 236 -9.02 -3.97 -1.75
N GLY A 237 -8.72 -3.49 -2.96
CA GLY A 237 -9.72 -2.77 -3.75
C GLY A 237 -9.25 -2.15 -5.06
N CYS A 238 -7.96 -2.15 -5.39
CA CYS A 238 -7.47 -1.60 -6.64
C CYS A 238 -7.77 -2.54 -7.82
N HIS A 239 -8.14 -1.95 -8.96
CA HIS A 239 -8.29 -2.62 -10.23
C HIS A 239 -7.05 -2.39 -11.09
N THR A 240 -6.46 -3.43 -11.66
CA THR A 240 -5.20 -3.28 -12.37
C THR A 240 -5.06 -4.19 -13.57
N VAL A 241 -4.33 -3.71 -14.59
CA VAL A 241 -3.93 -4.46 -15.77
C VAL A 241 -2.43 -4.30 -15.98
N VAL A 242 -1.72 -5.42 -16.08
CA VAL A 242 -0.27 -5.51 -16.29
C VAL A 242 0.03 -6.63 -17.30
N GLU A 243 1.14 -6.56 -18.03
CA GLU A 243 1.45 -7.53 -19.10
C GLU A 243 2.32 -8.71 -18.67
N GLY A 244 2.66 -8.79 -17.38
CA GLY A 244 3.31 -9.93 -16.77
C GLY A 244 3.76 -9.61 -15.35
N VAL A 245 4.02 -10.63 -14.54
CA VAL A 245 4.38 -10.47 -13.12
C VAL A 245 5.40 -11.51 -12.69
N GLY A 246 6.18 -11.20 -11.65
CA GLY A 246 7.08 -12.15 -10.98
C GLY A 246 6.37 -13.12 -10.03
N ASP A 247 7.15 -13.69 -9.10
CA ASP A 247 6.64 -14.62 -8.08
C ASP A 247 5.71 -13.89 -7.08
N HIS A 248 4.83 -14.63 -6.41
CA HIS A 248 3.94 -14.14 -5.35
C HIS A 248 2.89 -13.11 -5.80
N CYS A 249 2.46 -13.12 -7.06
CA CYS A 249 1.36 -12.26 -7.51
C CYS A 249 0.08 -12.52 -6.69
N CYS A 250 -0.60 -11.44 -6.30
CA CYS A 250 -1.83 -11.44 -5.48
C CYS A 250 -1.67 -12.06 -4.08
N GLU A 251 -0.45 -12.14 -3.54
CA GLU A 251 -0.22 -12.66 -2.19
C GLU A 251 -1.02 -11.86 -1.15
N TYR A 252 -1.77 -12.53 -0.29
CA TYR A 252 -2.64 -11.91 0.73
C TYR A 252 -3.70 -10.92 0.20
N MET A 253 -4.08 -11.00 -1.09
CA MET A 253 -5.12 -10.14 -1.66
C MET A 253 -6.49 -10.45 -1.02
N THR A 254 -7.23 -9.39 -0.65
CA THR A 254 -8.53 -9.45 0.02
C THR A 254 -9.65 -8.73 -0.74
N GLY A 255 -9.34 -8.07 -1.86
CA GLY A 255 -10.31 -7.35 -2.68
C GLY A 255 -9.67 -6.71 -3.91
N GLY A 256 -10.49 -6.19 -4.82
CA GLY A 256 -10.06 -5.61 -6.10
C GLY A 256 -9.99 -6.64 -7.23
N VAL A 257 -9.45 -6.21 -8.38
CA VAL A 257 -9.35 -7.02 -9.60
C VAL A 257 -7.96 -6.90 -10.19
N VAL A 258 -7.30 -8.03 -10.46
CA VAL A 258 -5.97 -8.07 -11.07
C VAL A 258 -6.04 -8.76 -12.41
N VAL A 259 -5.61 -8.10 -13.48
CA VAL A 259 -5.53 -8.68 -14.82
C VAL A 259 -4.07 -8.77 -15.25
N VAL A 260 -3.62 -9.97 -15.61
CA VAL A 260 -2.26 -10.23 -16.10
C VAL A 260 -2.34 -10.74 -17.54
N LEU A 261 -1.86 -9.93 -18.48
CA LEU A 261 -1.86 -10.21 -19.92
C LEU A 261 -0.59 -10.95 -20.38
N GLY A 262 -0.01 -11.77 -19.52
CA GLY A 262 1.21 -12.52 -19.84
C GLY A 262 1.64 -13.43 -18.72
N SER A 263 2.91 -13.84 -18.74
CA SER A 263 3.43 -14.82 -17.79
C SER A 263 3.44 -14.31 -16.35
N THR A 264 3.24 -15.25 -15.44
CA THR A 264 3.35 -15.11 -13.98
C THR A 264 4.57 -15.87 -13.44
N GLY A 265 5.08 -15.47 -12.28
CA GLY A 265 5.97 -16.32 -11.48
C GLY A 265 5.22 -17.39 -10.70
N ARG A 266 5.89 -17.99 -9.71
CA ARG A 266 5.36 -19.05 -8.84
C ARG A 266 4.57 -18.48 -7.66
N ASN A 267 3.88 -19.37 -6.95
CA ASN A 267 3.14 -19.09 -5.72
C ASN A 267 2.06 -18.01 -5.87
N VAL A 268 1.40 -17.97 -7.04
CA VAL A 268 0.33 -17.00 -7.33
C VAL A 268 -0.87 -17.27 -6.42
N GLY A 269 -1.45 -16.21 -5.84
CA GLY A 269 -2.65 -16.28 -5.02
C GLY A 269 -2.45 -16.90 -3.62
N ALA A 270 -1.19 -17.02 -3.14
CA ALA A 270 -0.93 -17.50 -1.79
C ALA A 270 -1.59 -16.59 -0.74
N GLY A 271 -2.42 -17.17 0.14
CA GLY A 271 -3.17 -16.39 1.13
C GLY A 271 -4.20 -15.41 0.54
N MET A 272 -4.53 -15.50 -0.76
CA MET A 272 -5.55 -14.65 -1.39
C MET A 272 -6.95 -15.09 -0.94
N THR A 273 -7.62 -14.27 -0.13
CA THR A 273 -8.92 -14.58 0.48
C THR A 273 -10.07 -13.75 -0.07
N GLY A 274 -9.84 -12.81 -0.99
CA GLY A 274 -10.89 -12.00 -1.61
C GLY A 274 -10.40 -11.27 -2.86
N GLY A 275 -11.33 -10.74 -3.65
CA GLY A 275 -11.05 -10.20 -4.98
C GLY A 275 -10.78 -11.29 -6.02
N VAL A 276 -10.56 -10.89 -7.28
CA VAL A 276 -10.47 -11.81 -8.43
C VAL A 276 -9.27 -11.49 -9.30
N ALA A 277 -8.58 -12.52 -9.79
CA ALA A 277 -7.51 -12.34 -10.77
C ALA A 277 -7.80 -13.06 -12.09
N PHE A 278 -7.64 -12.35 -13.20
CA PHE A 278 -7.73 -12.86 -14.56
C PHE A 278 -6.34 -12.97 -15.15
N ILE A 279 -5.93 -14.18 -15.51
CA ILE A 279 -4.58 -14.45 -16.01
C ILE A 279 -4.69 -15.04 -17.41
N LEU A 280 -4.04 -14.41 -18.38
CA LEU A 280 -3.90 -14.94 -19.72
C LEU A 280 -2.88 -16.09 -19.70
N ASP A 281 -3.32 -17.30 -20.02
CA ASP A 281 -2.52 -18.53 -19.92
C ASP A 281 -2.20 -19.11 -21.30
N ASP A 282 -1.62 -18.29 -22.18
CA ASP A 282 -1.36 -18.64 -23.58
C ASP A 282 -0.43 -19.85 -23.76
N ASN A 283 0.52 -20.03 -22.84
CA ASN A 283 1.50 -21.12 -22.88
C ASN A 283 1.13 -22.30 -21.97
N GLY A 284 -0.01 -22.23 -21.26
CA GLY A 284 -0.33 -23.16 -20.20
C GLY A 284 0.60 -23.06 -18.99
N GLY A 285 0.50 -24.05 -18.09
CA GLY A 285 1.37 -24.16 -16.91
C GLY A 285 1.05 -23.18 -15.78
N LEU A 286 -0.02 -22.39 -15.87
CA LEU A 286 -0.46 -21.57 -14.73
C LEU A 286 -0.80 -22.43 -13.50
N ALA A 287 -1.41 -23.60 -13.70
CA ALA A 287 -1.82 -24.47 -12.60
C ALA A 287 -0.66 -24.91 -11.68
N GLU A 288 0.54 -25.08 -12.24
CA GLU A 288 1.75 -25.44 -11.47
C GLU A 288 2.33 -24.25 -10.69
N ARG A 289 1.99 -23.03 -11.10
CA ARG A 289 2.48 -21.78 -10.52
C ARG A 289 1.53 -21.20 -9.46
N VAL A 290 0.28 -21.65 -9.43
CA VAL A 290 -0.73 -21.19 -8.47
C VAL A 290 -0.57 -21.94 -7.14
N ASN A 291 -0.66 -21.21 -6.04
CA ASN A 291 -0.76 -21.81 -4.72
C ASN A 291 -2.19 -22.38 -4.54
N PRO A 292 -2.36 -23.70 -4.32
CA PRO A 292 -3.67 -24.34 -4.31
C PRO A 292 -4.41 -24.23 -2.97
N GLU A 293 -3.85 -23.56 -1.95
CA GLU A 293 -4.39 -23.57 -0.59
C GLU A 293 -5.80 -22.97 -0.51
N ILE A 294 -6.07 -21.87 -1.22
CA ILE A 294 -7.32 -21.10 -1.07
C ILE A 294 -8.03 -20.89 -2.41
N VAL A 295 -7.32 -20.40 -3.41
CA VAL A 295 -7.93 -19.99 -4.68
C VAL A 295 -8.25 -21.20 -5.57
N ALA A 296 -9.41 -21.17 -6.21
CA ALA A 296 -9.74 -22.09 -7.28
C ALA A 296 -9.34 -21.49 -8.63
N ILE A 297 -8.79 -22.32 -9.52
CA ILE A 297 -8.57 -21.97 -10.92
C ILE A 297 -9.81 -22.38 -11.70
N THR A 298 -10.48 -21.42 -12.35
CA THR A 298 -11.65 -21.69 -13.20
C THR A 298 -11.44 -21.15 -14.61
N ALA A 299 -12.19 -21.69 -15.57
CA ALA A 299 -12.32 -21.05 -16.88
C ALA A 299 -13.16 -19.77 -16.76
N LEU A 300 -12.99 -18.86 -17.71
CA LEU A 300 -13.87 -17.71 -17.90
C LEU A 300 -15.10 -18.16 -18.70
N THR A 301 -16.23 -18.33 -18.02
CA THR A 301 -17.45 -18.95 -18.59
C THR A 301 -18.72 -18.17 -18.31
N THR A 302 -18.71 -17.21 -17.39
CA THR A 302 -19.91 -16.52 -16.93
C THR A 302 -19.97 -15.08 -17.46
N PRO A 303 -21.17 -14.55 -17.75
CA PRO A 303 -21.34 -13.13 -18.10
C PRO A 303 -20.82 -12.17 -17.02
N GLU A 304 -20.92 -12.56 -15.75
CA GLU A 304 -20.41 -11.78 -14.61
C GLU A 304 -18.89 -11.60 -14.68
N GLN A 305 -18.15 -12.65 -15.04
CA GLN A 305 -16.70 -12.57 -15.25
C GLN A 305 -16.36 -11.68 -16.46
N GLU A 306 -17.10 -11.82 -17.56
CA GLU A 306 -16.91 -10.98 -18.77
C GLU A 306 -17.18 -9.50 -18.47
N ALA A 307 -18.21 -9.20 -17.68
CA ALA A 307 -18.57 -7.84 -17.27
C ALA A 307 -17.51 -7.16 -16.39
N VAL A 308 -16.67 -7.93 -15.69
CA VAL A 308 -15.54 -7.41 -14.93
C VAL A 308 -14.29 -7.24 -15.80
N LEU A 309 -13.93 -8.24 -16.60
CA LEU A 309 -12.67 -8.25 -17.34
C LEU A 309 -12.68 -7.28 -18.54
N LYS A 310 -13.75 -7.29 -19.34
CA LYS A 310 -13.76 -6.57 -20.62
C LYS A 310 -13.57 -5.05 -20.46
N PRO A 311 -14.25 -4.36 -19.52
CA PRO A 311 -14.03 -2.93 -19.30
C PRO A 311 -12.59 -2.59 -18.87
N LEU A 312 -11.92 -3.49 -18.13
CA LEU A 312 -10.52 -3.29 -17.73
C LEU A 312 -9.58 -3.40 -18.92
N LEU A 313 -9.83 -4.33 -19.86
CA LEU A 313 -9.06 -4.42 -21.10
C LEU A 313 -9.27 -3.18 -21.98
N GLU A 314 -10.50 -2.68 -22.08
CA GLU A 314 -10.83 -1.45 -22.82
C GLU A 314 -10.13 -0.24 -22.19
N ALA A 315 -10.21 -0.07 -20.87
CA ALA A 315 -9.52 1.00 -20.15
C ALA A 315 -7.99 0.90 -20.30
N HIS A 316 -7.44 -0.32 -20.26
CA HIS A 316 -6.01 -0.54 -20.48
C HIS A 316 -5.60 -0.16 -21.90
N LEU A 317 -6.35 -0.58 -22.92
CA LEU A 317 -6.12 -0.19 -24.31
C LEU A 317 -6.17 1.33 -24.48
N GLU A 318 -7.20 1.99 -23.95
CA GLU A 318 -7.36 3.45 -24.04
C GLU A 318 -6.19 4.19 -23.38
N ALA A 319 -5.81 3.78 -22.16
CA ALA A 319 -4.79 4.48 -21.39
C ALA A 319 -3.36 4.22 -21.88
N THR A 320 -3.10 3.03 -22.43
CA THR A 320 -1.74 2.57 -22.74
C THR A 320 -1.43 2.38 -24.21
N GLY A 321 -2.44 2.17 -25.06
CA GLY A 321 -2.25 1.74 -26.44
C GLY A 321 -1.79 0.28 -26.57
N SER A 322 -1.99 -0.56 -25.55
CA SER A 322 -1.56 -1.97 -25.57
C SER A 322 -2.08 -2.73 -26.79
N ALA A 323 -1.16 -3.13 -27.68
CA ALA A 323 -1.47 -3.95 -28.84
C ALA A 323 -2.05 -5.32 -28.44
N LYS A 324 -1.62 -5.86 -27.28
CA LYS A 324 -2.12 -7.12 -26.75
C LYS A 324 -3.57 -7.00 -26.32
N ALA A 325 -3.94 -5.95 -25.59
CA ALA A 325 -5.33 -5.68 -25.24
C ALA A 325 -6.20 -5.46 -26.49
N ALA A 326 -5.70 -4.72 -27.49
CA ALA A 326 -6.40 -4.55 -28.76
C ALA A 326 -6.69 -5.89 -29.45
N ALA A 327 -5.69 -6.78 -29.54
CA ALA A 327 -5.85 -8.09 -30.16
C ALA A 327 -6.86 -8.97 -29.40
N LEU A 328 -6.83 -8.96 -28.06
CA LEU A 328 -7.78 -9.69 -27.22
C LEU A 328 -9.23 -9.21 -27.41
N LEU A 329 -9.42 -7.90 -27.53
CA LEU A 329 -10.74 -7.29 -27.73
C LEU A 329 -11.27 -7.51 -29.15
N ALA A 330 -10.39 -7.56 -30.16
CA ALA A 330 -10.77 -7.77 -31.55
C ALA A 330 -11.37 -9.17 -31.82
N ASP A 331 -10.88 -10.21 -31.14
CA ASP A 331 -11.41 -11.58 -31.21
C ASP A 331 -11.75 -12.12 -29.81
N TRP A 332 -12.71 -11.46 -29.17
CA TRP A 332 -13.13 -11.79 -27.81
C TRP A 332 -13.58 -13.26 -27.61
N PRO A 333 -14.37 -13.88 -28.50
CA PRO A 333 -14.81 -15.27 -28.34
C PRO A 333 -13.64 -16.26 -28.24
N SER A 334 -12.57 -16.01 -28.99
CA SER A 334 -11.33 -16.79 -28.90
C SER A 334 -10.52 -16.42 -27.65
N ALA A 335 -10.35 -15.12 -27.40
CA ALA A 335 -9.57 -14.61 -26.27
C ALA A 335 -10.04 -15.14 -24.92
N LYS A 336 -11.35 -15.17 -24.68
CA LYS A 336 -11.88 -15.58 -23.37
C LYS A 336 -11.55 -17.02 -22.98
N GLY A 337 -11.40 -17.91 -23.96
CA GLY A 337 -11.00 -19.31 -23.73
C GLY A 337 -9.57 -19.46 -23.21
N ARG A 338 -8.72 -18.44 -23.41
CA ARG A 338 -7.31 -18.41 -23.00
C ARG A 338 -7.12 -17.85 -21.59
N PHE A 339 -8.14 -17.22 -21.01
CA PHE A 339 -8.08 -16.72 -19.64
C PHE A 339 -8.38 -17.83 -18.62
N LYS A 340 -7.60 -17.81 -17.54
CA LYS A 340 -7.92 -18.48 -16.28
C LYS A 340 -8.33 -17.43 -15.25
N VAL A 341 -9.30 -17.78 -14.42
CA VAL A 341 -9.79 -16.93 -13.35
C VAL A 341 -9.42 -17.57 -12.02
N LEU A 342 -8.70 -16.84 -11.17
CA LEU A 342 -8.43 -17.22 -9.79
C LEU A 342 -9.52 -16.63 -8.90
N VAL A 343 -10.30 -17.52 -8.28
CA VAL A 343 -11.47 -17.14 -7.48
C VAL A 343 -11.34 -17.76 -6.09
N PRO A 344 -11.17 -16.96 -5.03
CA PRO A 344 -11.25 -17.46 -3.66
C PRO A 344 -12.72 -17.81 -3.31
N PRO A 345 -12.96 -18.65 -2.28
CA PRO A 345 -14.31 -19.11 -1.93
C PRO A 345 -15.31 -17.98 -1.65
N SER A 346 -14.82 -16.85 -1.13
CA SER A 346 -15.58 -15.63 -0.84
C SER A 346 -16.21 -14.98 -2.08
N GLU A 347 -15.64 -15.19 -3.27
CA GLU A 347 -16.04 -14.51 -4.51
C GLU A 347 -16.83 -15.39 -5.49
N LYS A 348 -17.02 -16.68 -5.18
CA LYS A 348 -17.68 -17.62 -6.11
C LYS A 348 -19.07 -17.17 -6.54
N ALA A 349 -19.89 -16.69 -5.60
CA ALA A 349 -21.23 -16.20 -5.91
C ALA A 349 -21.20 -14.94 -6.80
N ASN A 350 -20.31 -13.99 -6.48
CA ASN A 350 -20.15 -12.75 -7.25
C ASN A 350 -19.66 -13.00 -8.68
N MET A 351 -18.93 -14.10 -8.90
CA MET A 351 -18.43 -14.51 -10.22
C MET A 351 -19.36 -15.46 -10.98
N GLY A 352 -20.59 -15.69 -10.49
CA GLY A 352 -21.56 -16.57 -11.16
C GLY A 352 -21.20 -18.07 -11.08
N LEU A 353 -20.35 -18.45 -10.13
CA LEU A 353 -19.85 -19.83 -9.94
C LEU A 353 -20.50 -20.56 -8.76
N ALA A 354 -21.50 -19.96 -8.11
CA ALA A 354 -22.27 -20.66 -7.10
C ALA A 354 -23.13 -21.74 -7.77
N GLU A 355 -23.11 -22.96 -7.21
CA GLU A 355 -24.13 -23.96 -7.55
C GLU A 355 -25.49 -23.34 -7.21
N LYS A 356 -26.37 -23.24 -8.21
CA LYS A 356 -27.78 -22.95 -7.95
C LYS A 356 -28.24 -24.02 -6.97
N ALA A 357 -28.49 -23.66 -5.72
CA ALA A 357 -29.11 -24.56 -4.76
C ALA A 357 -30.35 -25.13 -5.46
N ALA A 358 -30.34 -26.44 -5.70
CA ALA A 358 -31.52 -27.13 -6.18
C ALA A 358 -32.65 -26.74 -5.22
N ALA A 359 -33.65 -26.04 -5.74
CA ALA A 359 -34.85 -25.75 -4.98
C ALA A 359 -35.36 -27.10 -4.47
N LEU A 360 -35.25 -27.32 -3.15
CA LEU A 360 -35.93 -28.40 -2.47
C LEU A 360 -37.42 -28.10 -2.65
N VAL A 361 -38.03 -28.81 -3.60
CA VAL A 361 -39.48 -28.86 -3.85
C VAL A 361 -40.17 -29.53 -2.66
#